data_AF-A0AAU8IJR8-F1
#
_entry.id   AF-A0AAU8IJR8-F1
#
_cell.length_a   1.000
_cell.length_b   1.000
_cell.length_c   1.000
_cell.angle_alpha   90.00
_cell.angle_beta   90.00
_cell.angle_gamma   90.00
#
_symmetry.space_group_name_H-M   'P 1'
#
loop_
_entity.id
_entity.type
_entity.pdbx_description
1 polymer ?
#
loop_
_entity_poly.entity_id
_entity_poly.type
_entity_poly.pdbx_seq_one_letter_code
_entity_poly.pdbx_strand_id
1 'polypeptide(L)'
;MAQLYLRDIPLLRPPGQADLLQVLWCPYDHDPDHKPSTALFWRSAAEVVDILATPPEPYEVNHSGYLPEPCVLAPEAITEYPNSLDLSPQMRLMVEDWNRWQAAGASVDSSYADYPREFYDIHLADAPGWKVGGWPPWGRTDPNPRYCPVCDVQMVPLLTIASFEWDGGERHSWAPCEEQAAAYAANAAGSCCGQDPSQPTKVEVGSTDTIRSISARPSPSIRTPT
;
A
#
# COMPACT_ATOMS: atom_id res chain seq x y z
N MET A 1 16.28 2.92 -1.31
CA MET A 1 15.88 2.66 -2.71
C MET A 1 15.14 1.35 -2.76
N ALA A 2 14.16 1.20 -3.64
CA ALA A 2 13.58 -0.11 -4.00
C ALA A 2 13.61 -0.31 -5.53
N GLN A 3 13.62 -1.58 -5.96
CA GLN A 3 13.59 -1.98 -7.37
C GLN A 3 12.52 -3.05 -7.56
N LEU A 4 11.51 -2.73 -8.37
CA LEU A 4 10.36 -3.58 -8.61
C LEU A 4 10.38 -4.06 -10.07
N TYR A 5 10.72 -5.33 -10.28
CA TYR A 5 10.75 -5.93 -11.61
C TYR A 5 9.36 -6.39 -12.02
N LEU A 6 8.95 -6.09 -13.25
CA LEU A 6 7.59 -6.42 -13.73
C LEU A 6 7.32 -7.92 -13.81
N ARG A 7 8.37 -8.73 -14.03
CA ARG A 7 8.26 -10.20 -14.00
C ARG A 7 7.76 -10.72 -12.65
N ASP A 8 8.03 -9.98 -11.57
CA ASP A 8 7.67 -10.35 -10.20
C ASP A 8 6.35 -9.68 -9.78
N ILE A 9 5.84 -8.71 -10.56
CA ILE A 9 4.60 -7.96 -10.27
C ILE A 9 3.73 -7.87 -11.53
N PRO A 10 2.99 -8.95 -11.88
CA PRO A 10 2.28 -9.05 -13.16
C PRO A 10 1.17 -8.02 -13.37
N LEU A 11 0.65 -7.40 -12.30
CA LEU A 11 -0.39 -6.37 -12.36
C LEU A 11 0.16 -4.96 -12.59
N LEU A 12 1.46 -4.76 -12.41
CA LEU A 12 2.12 -3.49 -12.67
C LEU A 12 2.20 -3.25 -14.19
N ARG A 13 1.79 -2.07 -14.63
CA ARG A 13 1.74 -1.69 -16.04
C ARG A 13 2.69 -0.51 -16.27
N PRO A 14 3.78 -0.68 -17.04
CA PRO A 14 4.72 0.38 -17.31
C PRO A 14 4.18 1.32 -18.40
N PRO A 15 4.62 2.58 -18.44
CA PRO A 15 4.60 3.36 -19.66
C PRO A 15 5.63 2.78 -20.64
N GLY A 16 5.21 2.42 -21.85
CA GLY A 16 6.10 1.92 -22.90
C GLY A 16 6.63 0.51 -22.63
N GLN A 17 7.95 0.31 -22.82
CA GLN A 17 8.62 -1.00 -22.78
C GLN A 17 9.50 -1.21 -21.53
N ALA A 18 9.38 -0.36 -20.50
CA ALA A 18 10.14 -0.53 -19.27
C ALA A 18 9.78 -1.84 -18.55
N ASP A 19 10.77 -2.51 -17.96
CA ASP A 19 10.64 -3.78 -17.23
C ASP A 19 11.06 -3.68 -15.75
N LEU A 20 11.40 -2.46 -15.30
CA LEU A 20 11.79 -2.12 -13.94
C LEU A 20 11.18 -0.78 -13.51
N LEU A 21 10.56 -0.75 -12.33
CA LEU A 21 10.23 0.48 -11.61
C LEU A 21 11.26 0.69 -10.49
N GLN A 22 12.05 1.75 -10.59
CA GLN A 22 12.99 2.15 -9.56
C GLN A 22 12.36 3.24 -8.67
N VAL A 23 12.40 3.00 -7.36
CA VAL A 23 11.93 3.92 -6.33
C VAL A 23 13.14 4.52 -5.62
N LEU A 24 13.39 5.80 -5.83
CA LEU A 24 14.36 6.57 -5.06
C LEU A 24 13.66 7.27 -3.91
N TRP A 25 14.39 7.42 -2.81
CA TRP A 25 13.86 7.89 -1.54
C TRP A 25 14.83 8.91 -0.94
N CYS A 26 14.29 10.08 -0.57
CA CYS A 26 15.03 11.10 0.16
C CYS A 26 14.71 10.98 1.65
N PRO A 27 15.68 10.61 2.51
CA PRO A 27 15.45 10.34 3.93
C PRO A 27 15.44 11.63 4.79
N TYR A 28 14.96 12.73 4.22
CA TYR A 28 14.81 14.04 4.86
C TYR A 28 13.34 14.42 4.92
N ASP A 29 12.98 15.27 5.87
CA ASP A 29 11.64 15.85 5.93
C ASP A 29 11.42 16.83 4.79
N HIS A 30 10.28 16.69 4.11
CA HIS A 30 9.83 17.63 3.09
C HIS A 30 8.49 18.25 3.48
N ASP A 31 8.42 19.57 3.37
CA ASP A 31 7.15 20.31 3.49
C ASP A 31 6.17 19.92 2.36
N PRO A 32 4.85 20.02 2.59
CA PRO A 32 4.19 20.44 3.84
C PRO A 32 3.90 19.30 4.82
N ASP A 33 4.11 18.05 4.40
CA ASP A 33 3.67 16.87 5.13
C ASP A 33 4.70 16.40 6.17
N HIS A 34 5.90 17.02 6.21
CA HIS A 34 7.02 16.67 7.09
C HIS A 34 7.33 15.17 7.05
N LYS A 35 7.49 14.65 5.83
CA LYS A 35 7.79 13.24 5.58
C LYS A 35 8.78 13.07 4.42
N PRO A 36 9.38 11.87 4.29
CA PRO A 36 10.26 11.55 3.19
C PRO A 36 9.59 11.71 1.83
N SER A 37 10.40 12.07 0.82
CA SER A 37 9.94 12.20 -0.56
C SER A 37 10.43 11.04 -1.41
N THR A 38 9.60 10.62 -2.36
CA THR A 38 9.92 9.56 -3.32
C THR A 38 9.95 10.06 -4.75
N ALA A 39 10.90 9.55 -5.52
CA ALA A 39 10.95 9.74 -6.96
C ALA A 39 10.90 8.39 -7.68
N LEU A 40 10.04 8.29 -8.69
CA LEU A 40 9.80 7.06 -9.46
C LEU A 40 10.40 7.15 -10.84
N PHE A 41 11.11 6.11 -11.25
CA PHE A 41 11.74 6.01 -12.57
C PHE A 41 11.42 4.67 -13.21
N TRP A 42 10.79 4.71 -14.38
CA TRP A 42 10.65 3.55 -15.25
C TRP A 42 11.93 3.34 -16.04
N ARG A 43 12.47 2.13 -16.01
CA ARG A 43 13.74 1.77 -16.65
C ARG A 43 13.62 0.44 -17.38
N SER A 44 14.52 0.24 -18.34
CA SER A 44 14.88 -1.09 -18.84
C SER A 44 16.06 -1.62 -18.03
N ALA A 45 15.91 -2.76 -17.38
CA ALA A 45 16.94 -3.41 -16.58
C ALA A 45 18.19 -3.71 -17.43
N ALA A 46 18.01 -4.02 -18.72
CA ALA A 46 19.10 -4.26 -19.65
C ALA A 46 19.92 -3.00 -19.98
N GLU A 47 19.34 -1.80 -19.81
CA GLU A 47 20.03 -0.53 -20.02
C GLU A 47 20.81 -0.06 -18.78
N VAL A 48 20.64 -0.73 -17.63
CA VAL A 48 21.39 -0.43 -16.40
C VAL A 48 22.74 -1.13 -16.46
N VAL A 49 23.72 -0.46 -17.06
CA VAL A 49 25.07 -1.01 -17.28
C VAL A 49 26.07 -0.63 -16.19
N ASP A 50 25.94 0.57 -15.62
CA ASP A 50 26.84 1.09 -14.59
C ASP A 50 26.29 0.80 -13.18
N ILE A 51 26.48 -0.45 -12.74
CA ILE A 51 26.02 -0.90 -11.42
C ILE A 51 27.07 -0.53 -10.37
N LEU A 52 26.68 0.27 -9.38
CA LEU A 52 27.53 0.55 -8.23
C LEU A 52 27.67 -0.70 -7.36
N ALA A 53 28.91 -1.11 -7.08
CA ALA A 53 29.20 -2.24 -6.20
C ALA A 53 28.77 -1.98 -4.75
N THR A 54 28.73 -0.71 -4.35
CA THR A 54 28.25 -0.26 -3.04
C THR A 54 27.19 0.82 -3.27
N PRO A 55 25.95 0.61 -2.83
CA PRO A 55 24.93 1.65 -2.85
C PRO A 55 25.41 2.88 -2.09
N PRO A 56 25.18 4.10 -2.61
CA PRO A 56 25.53 5.31 -1.87
C PRO A 56 24.68 5.39 -0.60
N GLU A 57 25.35 5.53 0.54
CA GLU A 57 24.67 5.78 1.81
C GLU A 57 24.35 7.29 1.94
N PRO A 58 23.18 7.65 2.47
CA PRO A 58 22.87 9.04 2.77
C PRO A 58 23.85 9.56 3.82
N TYR A 59 24.31 10.80 3.65
CA TYR A 59 25.22 11.44 4.59
C TYR A 59 24.57 11.67 5.96
N GLU A 60 23.28 12.05 5.96
CA GLU A 60 22.48 12.27 7.14
C GLU A 60 21.05 11.81 6.87
N VAL A 61 20.35 11.45 7.94
CA VAL A 61 18.98 10.96 7.92
C VAL A 61 18.25 11.65 9.08
N ASN A 62 17.12 12.31 8.81
CA ASN A 62 16.38 13.05 9.84
C ASN A 62 15.79 12.12 10.92
N HIS A 63 15.34 10.92 10.52
CA HIS A 63 14.78 9.92 11.41
C HIS A 63 15.25 8.51 11.01
N SER A 64 15.70 7.70 11.97
CA SER A 64 16.27 6.37 11.67
C SER A 64 15.32 5.45 10.88
N GLY A 65 14.01 5.57 11.08
CA GLY A 65 13.00 4.85 10.30
C GLY A 65 12.84 5.35 8.84
N TYR A 66 13.48 6.44 8.42
CA TYR A 66 13.40 6.88 7.02
C TYR A 66 14.30 6.10 6.08
N LEU A 67 15.22 5.28 6.60
CA LEU A 67 16.11 4.49 5.76
C LEU A 67 15.65 3.02 5.76
N PRO A 68 15.12 2.50 4.64
CA PRO A 68 14.76 1.09 4.55
C PRO A 68 15.98 0.19 4.75
N GLU A 69 15.81 -0.89 5.50
CA GLU A 69 16.82 -1.95 5.58
C GLU A 69 16.89 -2.72 4.26
N PRO A 70 18.09 -3.09 3.78
CA PRO A 70 18.23 -3.96 2.62
C PRO A 70 17.50 -5.29 2.83
N CYS A 71 16.50 -5.55 2.01
CA CYS A 71 15.70 -6.77 2.05
C CYS A 71 15.30 -7.20 0.63
N VAL A 72 14.89 -8.46 0.50
CA VAL A 72 14.24 -8.97 -0.71
C VAL A 72 12.74 -8.97 -0.46
N LEU A 73 12.00 -8.30 -1.33
CA LEU A 73 10.54 -8.32 -1.27
C LEU A 73 10.01 -9.64 -1.83
N ALA A 74 8.92 -10.16 -1.24
CA ALA A 74 8.18 -11.32 -1.72
C ALA A 74 6.76 -10.88 -2.12
N PRO A 75 6.53 -10.45 -3.38
CA PRO A 75 5.22 -9.97 -3.79
C PRO A 75 4.16 -11.07 -3.75
N GLU A 76 3.05 -10.83 -3.06
CA GLU A 76 1.86 -11.67 -3.08
C GLU A 76 0.73 -11.00 -3.87
N ALA A 77 0.04 -11.76 -4.73
CA ALA A 77 -1.12 -11.28 -5.45
C ALA A 77 -2.38 -11.49 -4.62
N ILE A 78 -2.98 -10.39 -4.15
CA ILE A 78 -4.18 -10.42 -3.30
C ILE A 78 -5.38 -9.80 -4.02
N THR A 79 -6.58 -10.13 -3.55
CA THR A 79 -7.81 -9.41 -3.91
C THR A 79 -8.15 -8.46 -2.79
N GLU A 80 -8.33 -7.19 -3.14
CA GLU A 80 -8.77 -6.15 -2.21
C GLU A 80 -9.92 -5.35 -2.82
N TYR A 81 -10.68 -4.69 -1.95
CA TYR A 81 -11.89 -3.97 -2.30
C TYR A 81 -11.78 -2.50 -1.89
N PRO A 82 -12.55 -1.59 -2.51
CA PRO A 82 -12.54 -0.18 -2.10
C PRO A 82 -13.04 -0.02 -0.67
N ASN A 83 -12.49 0.95 0.04
CA ASN A 83 -13.05 1.42 1.30
C ASN A 83 -14.55 1.80 1.16
N SER A 84 -15.33 1.65 2.23
CA SER A 84 -16.77 1.89 2.24
C SER A 84 -17.20 3.28 1.74
N LEU A 85 -16.31 4.27 1.83
CA LEU A 85 -16.55 5.63 1.35
C LEU A 85 -16.51 5.74 -0.18
N ASP A 86 -15.79 4.84 -0.85
CA ASP A 86 -15.76 4.73 -2.31
C ASP A 86 -16.86 3.80 -2.88
N LEU A 87 -17.59 3.10 -2.00
CA LEU A 87 -18.70 2.24 -2.41
C LEU A 87 -19.89 3.04 -2.96
N SER A 88 -20.61 2.43 -3.90
CA SER A 88 -21.91 2.95 -4.33
C SER A 88 -22.90 3.02 -3.15
N PRO A 89 -23.89 3.93 -3.17
CA PRO A 89 -24.85 4.05 -2.07
C PRO A 89 -25.56 2.73 -1.73
N GLN A 90 -25.86 1.92 -2.75
CA GLN A 90 -26.47 0.60 -2.54
C GLN A 90 -25.52 -0.37 -1.84
N MET A 91 -24.25 -0.41 -2.26
CA MET A 91 -23.25 -1.31 -1.68
C MET A 91 -22.89 -0.90 -0.25
N ARG A 92 -22.88 0.41 0.02
CA ARG A 92 -22.69 0.96 1.36
C ARG A 92 -23.80 0.52 2.32
N LEU A 93 -25.06 0.59 1.90
CA LEU A 93 -26.19 0.08 2.70
C LEU A 93 -26.08 -1.43 2.97
N MET A 94 -25.49 -2.20 2.05
CA MET A 94 -25.31 -3.64 2.25
C MET A 94 -24.23 -3.95 3.29
N VAL A 95 -23.12 -3.20 3.33
CA VAL A 95 -22.07 -3.40 4.35
C VAL A 95 -22.46 -2.82 5.72
N GLU A 96 -23.41 -1.88 5.76
CA GLU A 96 -24.00 -1.35 6.99
C GLU A 96 -25.04 -2.28 7.63
N ASP A 97 -25.56 -3.28 6.91
CA ASP A 97 -26.57 -4.19 7.45
C ASP A 97 -25.93 -5.36 8.20
N TRP A 98 -25.87 -5.21 9.52
CA TRP A 98 -25.38 -6.22 10.46
C TRP A 98 -25.95 -7.62 10.22
N ASN A 99 -27.25 -7.73 9.93
CA ASN A 99 -27.92 -9.02 9.80
C ASN A 99 -27.41 -9.78 8.57
N ARG A 100 -26.94 -9.08 7.54
CA ARG A 100 -26.34 -9.71 6.36
C ARG A 100 -25.02 -10.38 6.69
N TRP A 101 -24.19 -9.78 7.54
CA TRP A 101 -22.95 -10.40 7.99
C TRP A 101 -23.22 -11.69 8.77
N GLN A 102 -24.19 -11.65 9.69
CA GLN A 102 -24.62 -12.83 10.44
C GLN A 102 -25.19 -13.92 9.52
N ALA A 103 -26.06 -13.55 8.58
CA ALA A 103 -26.65 -14.49 7.63
C ALA A 103 -25.63 -15.09 6.65
N ALA A 104 -24.57 -14.34 6.32
CA ALA A 104 -23.44 -14.82 5.52
C ALA A 104 -22.50 -15.75 6.29
N GLY A 105 -22.70 -15.94 7.60
CA GLY A 105 -21.84 -16.77 8.44
C GLY A 105 -20.47 -16.13 8.71
N ALA A 106 -20.35 -14.81 8.57
CA ALA A 106 -19.14 -14.10 8.95
C ALA A 106 -18.91 -14.25 10.47
N SER A 107 -17.66 -14.41 10.89
CA SER A 107 -17.27 -14.44 12.32
C SER A 107 -17.28 -13.03 12.90
N VAL A 108 -18.42 -12.37 12.78
CA VAL A 108 -18.61 -10.97 13.12
C VAL A 108 -19.03 -10.88 14.59
N ASP A 109 -18.20 -10.24 15.42
CA ASP A 109 -18.46 -10.15 16.86
C ASP A 109 -19.39 -8.97 17.20
N SER A 110 -20.07 -9.04 18.35
CA SER A 110 -21.08 -8.04 18.72
C SER A 110 -20.56 -6.59 18.86
N SER A 111 -19.25 -6.36 18.95
CA SER A 111 -18.68 -5.00 18.97
C SER A 111 -18.94 -4.22 17.69
N TYR A 112 -19.16 -4.92 16.57
CA TYR A 112 -19.49 -4.32 15.29
C TYR A 112 -20.99 -4.10 15.07
N ALA A 113 -21.86 -4.48 15.99
CA ALA A 113 -23.31 -4.33 15.83
C ALA A 113 -23.74 -2.85 15.68
N ASP A 114 -23.08 -1.95 16.40
CA ASP A 114 -23.33 -0.50 16.33
C ASP A 114 -22.67 0.15 15.11
N TYR A 115 -21.59 -0.44 14.60
CA TYR A 115 -20.82 0.05 13.44
C TYR A 115 -20.46 -1.07 12.44
N PRO A 116 -21.44 -1.69 11.75
CA PRO A 116 -21.19 -2.88 10.91
C PRO A 116 -20.26 -2.60 9.74
N ARG A 117 -20.22 -1.35 9.28
CA ARG A 117 -19.32 -0.88 8.24
C ARG A 117 -17.85 -1.01 8.63
N GLU A 118 -17.50 -0.77 9.90
CA GLU A 118 -16.11 -0.89 10.36
C GLU A 118 -15.58 -2.30 10.17
N PHE A 119 -16.44 -3.32 10.32
CA PHE A 119 -16.06 -4.70 10.02
C PHE A 119 -15.60 -4.86 8.56
N TYR A 120 -16.34 -4.27 7.62
CA TYR A 120 -15.94 -4.29 6.21
C TYR A 120 -14.63 -3.53 5.97
N ASP A 121 -14.54 -2.30 6.47
CA ASP A 121 -13.37 -1.44 6.24
C ASP A 121 -12.09 -2.03 6.82
N ILE A 122 -12.19 -2.74 7.96
CA ILE A 122 -11.04 -3.35 8.63
C ILE A 122 -10.69 -4.71 8.03
N HIS A 123 -11.67 -5.57 7.75
CA HIS A 123 -11.41 -6.99 7.43
C HIS A 123 -11.50 -7.35 5.96
N LEU A 124 -12.12 -6.52 5.13
CA LEU A 124 -12.49 -6.89 3.76
C LEU A 124 -12.17 -5.83 2.70
N ALA A 125 -11.96 -4.57 3.09
CA ALA A 125 -11.74 -3.49 2.14
C ALA A 125 -10.30 -3.49 1.57
N ASP A 126 -9.60 -2.36 1.68
CA ASP A 126 -8.26 -2.20 1.14
C ASP A 126 -7.23 -2.80 2.08
N ALA A 127 -6.25 -3.52 1.54
CA ALA A 127 -5.24 -4.17 2.37
C ALA A 127 -4.25 -3.13 2.93
N PRO A 128 -3.77 -3.31 4.18
CA PRO A 128 -2.68 -2.49 4.71
C PRO A 128 -1.36 -2.75 3.97
N GLY A 129 -0.31 -2.01 4.32
CA GLY A 129 1.04 -2.35 3.90
C GLY A 129 1.56 -1.77 2.59
N TRP A 130 2.72 -2.29 2.19
CA TRP A 130 3.34 -1.96 0.92
C TRP A 130 2.59 -2.64 -0.21
N LYS A 131 2.06 -1.85 -1.14
CA LYS A 131 1.29 -2.39 -2.26
C LYS A 131 1.52 -1.66 -3.55
N VAL A 132 1.50 -2.42 -4.63
CA VAL A 132 1.57 -1.92 -6.00
C VAL A 132 0.18 -1.95 -6.60
N GLY A 133 -0.32 -0.78 -6.99
CA GLY A 133 -1.69 -0.62 -7.45
C GLY A 133 -2.69 -0.57 -6.29
N GLY A 134 -3.87 -1.13 -6.55
CA GLY A 134 -4.91 -1.29 -5.55
C GLY A 134 -5.79 -0.07 -5.28
N TRP A 135 -6.40 -0.06 -4.10
CA TRP A 135 -7.32 0.94 -3.59
C TRP A 135 -6.62 1.83 -2.56
N PRO A 136 -6.91 3.14 -2.59
CA PRO A 136 -6.32 4.07 -1.64
C PRO A 136 -6.88 3.82 -0.23
N PRO A 137 -6.01 3.79 0.81
CA PRO A 137 -6.49 3.82 2.17
C PRO A 137 -7.11 5.17 2.46
N TRP A 138 -8.37 5.16 2.90
CA TRP A 138 -9.00 6.33 3.51
C TRP A 138 -8.98 6.12 5.01
N GLY A 139 -7.96 6.69 5.66
CA GLY A 139 -7.84 6.69 7.12
C GLY A 139 -8.83 7.68 7.74
N ARG A 140 -8.33 8.61 8.57
CA ARG A 140 -9.15 9.65 9.24
C ARG A 140 -9.62 10.80 8.34
N THR A 141 -9.41 10.69 7.03
CA THR A 141 -9.71 11.75 6.06
C THR A 141 -10.70 11.24 5.02
N ASP A 142 -11.63 12.10 4.62
CA ASP A 142 -12.55 11.82 3.51
C ASP A 142 -11.79 11.46 2.22
N PRO A 143 -12.41 10.66 1.32
CA PRO A 143 -11.85 10.38 0.01
C PRO A 143 -11.52 11.67 -0.72
N ASN A 144 -10.28 11.74 -1.20
CA ASN A 144 -9.82 12.87 -2.00
C ASN A 144 -9.30 12.36 -3.35
N PRO A 145 -10.20 12.17 -4.34
CA PRO A 145 -9.82 11.77 -5.67
C PRO A 145 -8.80 12.73 -6.26
N ARG A 146 -7.74 12.18 -6.85
CA ARG A 146 -6.72 12.96 -7.56
C ARG A 146 -6.94 12.82 -9.05
N TYR A 147 -6.89 13.94 -9.77
CA TYR A 147 -7.02 13.98 -11.22
C TYR A 147 -5.69 14.39 -11.84
N CYS A 148 -5.38 13.82 -13.00
CA CYS A 148 -4.18 14.17 -13.74
C CYS A 148 -4.29 15.63 -14.22
N PRO A 149 -3.33 16.51 -13.90
CA PRO A 149 -3.41 17.91 -14.33
C PRO A 149 -3.27 18.10 -15.85
N VAL A 150 -2.86 17.06 -16.58
CA VAL A 150 -2.67 17.11 -18.05
C VAL A 150 -3.88 16.56 -18.80
N CYS A 151 -4.44 15.42 -18.37
CA CYS A 151 -5.51 14.73 -19.10
C CYS A 151 -6.83 14.60 -18.35
N ASP A 152 -6.92 15.12 -17.12
CA ASP A 152 -8.12 15.13 -16.27
C ASP A 152 -8.70 13.75 -15.94
N VAL A 153 -7.94 12.68 -16.20
CA VAL A 153 -8.32 11.32 -15.81
C VAL A 153 -8.06 11.15 -14.31
N GLN A 154 -9.02 10.54 -13.60
CA GLN A 154 -8.85 10.15 -12.20
C GLN A 154 -7.65 9.21 -12.09
N MET A 155 -6.68 9.61 -11.28
CA MET A 155 -5.46 8.85 -11.05
C MET A 155 -5.75 7.71 -10.08
N VAL A 156 -5.06 6.59 -10.29
CA VAL A 156 -5.16 5.41 -9.43
C VAL A 156 -3.84 5.22 -8.67
N PRO A 157 -3.85 4.58 -7.49
CA PRO A 157 -2.63 4.21 -6.80
C PRO A 157 -1.69 3.42 -7.71
N LEU A 158 -0.41 3.78 -7.70
CA LEU A 158 0.66 3.04 -8.37
C LEU A 158 1.49 2.28 -7.33
N LEU A 159 1.88 2.96 -6.24
CA LEU A 159 2.65 2.40 -5.15
C LEU A 159 2.22 3.07 -3.84
N THR A 160 1.93 2.26 -2.83
CA THR A 160 1.73 2.66 -1.45
C THR A 160 2.90 2.11 -0.64
N ILE A 161 3.56 2.98 0.12
CA ILE A 161 4.61 2.64 1.08
C ILE A 161 4.06 2.97 2.46
N ALA A 162 3.87 1.95 3.28
CA ALA A 162 3.34 2.08 4.62
C ALA A 162 4.43 1.83 5.67
N SER A 163 4.22 2.37 6.87
CA SER A 163 5.10 2.08 8.00
C SER A 163 5.00 0.63 8.48
N PHE A 164 3.82 0.03 8.33
CA PHE A 164 3.51 -1.34 8.73
C PHE A 164 2.83 -2.07 7.57
N GLU A 165 3.20 -3.33 7.35
CA GLU A 165 2.63 -4.24 6.36
C GLU A 165 1.21 -4.70 6.75
N TRP A 166 0.95 -4.86 8.05
CA TRP A 166 -0.37 -5.14 8.60
C TRP A 166 -0.48 -4.58 10.01
N ASP A 167 -1.70 -4.50 10.55
CA ASP A 167 -1.88 -4.18 11.95
C ASP A 167 -1.62 -5.45 12.80
N GLY A 168 -0.53 -5.47 13.57
CA GLY A 168 -0.30 -6.49 14.60
C GLY A 168 -1.26 -6.38 15.80
N GLY A 169 -2.49 -5.89 15.57
CA GLY A 169 -3.54 -5.70 16.55
C GLY A 169 -4.65 -6.75 16.41
N GLU A 170 -5.69 -6.61 17.23
CA GLU A 170 -6.80 -7.58 17.40
C GLU A 170 -7.61 -7.90 16.12
N ARG A 171 -7.37 -7.23 14.99
CA ARG A 171 -8.33 -7.15 13.89
C ARG A 171 -7.75 -7.55 12.53
N HIS A 172 -7.75 -8.86 12.32
CA HIS A 172 -7.64 -9.66 11.09
C HIS A 172 -7.84 -8.97 9.72
N SER A 173 -7.04 -7.98 9.34
CA SER A 173 -7.21 -7.27 8.06
C SER A 173 -6.59 -8.06 6.91
N TRP A 174 -5.33 -8.47 7.05
CA TRP A 174 -4.60 -9.36 6.14
C TRP A 174 -3.18 -9.58 6.69
N ALA A 175 -2.53 -10.69 6.37
CA ALA A 175 -1.10 -10.89 6.55
C ALA A 175 -0.58 -11.86 5.46
N PRO A 176 0.69 -11.75 5.03
CA PRO A 176 1.28 -12.66 4.05
C PRO A 176 1.08 -14.12 4.45
N CYS A 177 0.84 -15.00 3.48
CA CYS A 177 0.55 -16.41 3.74
C CYS A 177 1.60 -17.10 4.63
N GLU A 178 2.87 -16.81 4.41
CA GLU A 178 4.01 -17.29 5.21
C GLU A 178 4.02 -16.78 6.65
N GLU A 179 3.43 -15.63 6.91
CA GLU A 179 3.49 -14.91 8.19
C GLU A 179 2.17 -14.96 8.97
N GLN A 180 1.10 -15.52 8.41
CA GLN A 180 -0.19 -15.66 9.08
C GLN A 180 -0.05 -16.27 10.48
N ALA A 181 0.70 -17.37 10.64
CA ALA A 181 0.90 -18.01 11.93
C ALA A 181 1.61 -17.08 12.95
N ALA A 182 2.58 -16.29 12.49
CA ALA A 182 3.29 -15.32 13.32
C ALA A 182 2.41 -14.12 13.67
N ALA A 183 1.61 -13.62 12.72
CA ALA A 183 0.64 -12.56 12.93
C ALA A 183 -0.40 -12.97 13.98
N TYR A 184 -0.99 -14.17 13.86
CA TYR A 184 -1.91 -14.72 14.86
C TYR A 184 -1.25 -14.87 16.25
N ALA A 185 0.01 -15.29 16.31
CA ALA A 185 0.73 -15.48 17.57
C ALA A 185 1.13 -14.16 18.24
N ALA A 186 1.56 -13.16 17.46
CA ALA A 186 1.93 -11.83 17.95
C ALA A 186 0.73 -11.13 18.60
N ASN A 187 -0.47 -11.29 18.02
CA ASN A 187 -1.72 -10.77 18.57
C ASN A 187 -2.06 -11.38 19.94
N ALA A 188 -1.70 -12.65 20.18
CA ALA A 188 -2.01 -13.36 21.42
C ALA A 188 -1.00 -13.08 22.57
N ALA A 189 0.25 -12.74 22.25
CA ALA A 189 1.34 -12.64 23.22
C ALA A 189 1.91 -11.22 23.39
N GLY A 190 1.54 -10.28 22.52
CA GLY A 190 2.23 -9.00 22.36
C GLY A 190 3.59 -9.19 21.67
N SER A 191 4.04 -8.19 20.91
CA SER A 191 5.35 -8.24 20.27
C SER A 191 6.46 -8.29 21.34
N CYS A 192 7.25 -9.36 21.35
CA CYS A 192 8.42 -9.51 22.21
C CYS A 192 9.69 -9.38 21.36
N CYS A 193 10.83 -9.10 22.00
CA CYS A 193 12.17 -9.06 21.42
C CYS A 193 12.47 -8.07 20.26
N GLY A 194 11.63 -7.04 20.05
CA GLY A 194 11.96 -5.93 19.15
C GLY A 194 11.95 -6.28 17.66
N GLN A 195 11.44 -7.46 17.30
CA GLN A 195 11.09 -7.78 15.93
C GLN A 195 9.59 -7.59 15.78
N ASP A 196 9.20 -6.56 15.05
CA ASP A 196 7.83 -6.43 14.60
C ASP A 196 7.75 -7.06 13.20
N PRO A 197 7.15 -8.26 13.06
CA PRO A 197 7.05 -8.91 11.77
C PRO A 197 6.27 -8.04 10.77
N SER A 198 5.40 -7.15 11.25
CA SER A 198 4.68 -6.20 10.42
C SER A 198 5.54 -5.03 9.90
N GLN A 199 6.84 -4.96 10.23
CA GLN A 199 7.75 -3.92 9.77
C GLN A 199 9.04 -4.48 9.12
N PRO A 200 8.95 -5.33 8.08
CA PRO A 200 10.12 -5.98 7.50
C PRO A 200 11.09 -5.01 6.83
N THR A 201 10.61 -3.86 6.35
CA THR A 201 11.45 -2.81 5.74
C THR A 201 12.01 -1.83 6.76
N LYS A 202 11.49 -1.83 8.01
CA LYS A 202 11.69 -0.84 9.07
C LYS A 202 11.50 0.62 8.62
N VAL A 203 10.76 0.83 7.53
CA VAL A 203 10.42 2.17 7.09
C VAL A 203 9.34 2.72 8.00
N GLU A 204 9.55 3.91 8.53
CA GLU A 204 8.57 4.67 9.29
C GLU A 204 8.26 5.95 8.53
N VAL A 205 7.06 6.03 7.96
CA VAL A 205 6.54 7.22 7.27
C VAL A 205 5.76 8.12 8.23
N GLY A 206 5.60 7.67 9.49
CA GLY A 206 4.69 8.18 10.51
C GLY A 206 3.78 7.04 11.00
N SER A 207 3.38 7.05 12.27
CA SER A 207 2.74 5.86 12.90
C SER A 207 1.46 5.35 12.23
N THR A 208 0.83 6.14 11.36
CA THR A 208 -0.37 5.76 10.58
C THR A 208 -0.39 6.32 9.16
N ASP A 209 0.72 6.87 8.66
CA ASP A 209 0.75 7.53 7.35
C ASP A 209 1.35 6.64 6.26
N THR A 210 1.02 6.93 5.01
CA THR A 210 1.54 6.23 3.84
C THR A 210 2.04 7.23 2.80
N ILE A 211 3.13 6.89 2.11
CA ILE A 211 3.54 7.59 0.90
C ILE A 211 2.85 6.93 -0.29
N ARG A 212 2.12 7.73 -1.05
CA ARG A 212 1.37 7.27 -2.22
C ARG A 212 1.88 7.94 -3.47
N SER A 213 2.31 7.11 -4.41
CA SER A 213 2.52 7.52 -5.78
C SER A 213 1.31 7.10 -6.61
N ILE A 214 0.81 8.00 -7.45
CA ILE A 214 -0.39 7.80 -8.27
C ILE A 214 -0.02 7.91 -9.74
N SER A 215 -0.74 7.20 -10.61
CA SER A 215 -0.56 7.29 -12.06
C SER A 215 -1.89 7.49 -12.77
N ALA A 216 -1.86 8.28 -13.85
CA ALA A 216 -2.96 8.32 -14.79
C ALA A 216 -2.85 7.08 -15.69
N ARG A 217 -3.83 6.18 -15.65
CA ARG A 217 -3.89 5.12 -16.67
C ARG A 217 -4.30 5.76 -17.99
N PRO A 218 -3.56 5.57 -19.08
CA PRO A 218 -4.09 5.93 -20.39
C PRO A 218 -5.30 5.05 -20.67
N SER A 219 -6.46 5.66 -20.90
CA SER A 219 -7.62 4.97 -21.47
C SER A 219 -7.20 4.32 -22.79
N PRO A 220 -7.56 3.05 -23.07
CA PRO A 220 -7.21 2.38 -24.33
C PRO A 220 -7.89 2.99 -25.58
N SER A 221 -8.53 4.15 -25.47
CA SER A 221 -9.42 4.72 -26.49
C SER A 221 -9.04 6.14 -26.97
N ILE A 222 -7.79 6.59 -26.80
CA ILE A 222 -7.33 7.78 -27.52
C ILE A 222 -6.66 7.35 -28.82
N ARG A 223 -7.47 7.28 -29.90
CA ARG A 223 -6.94 7.36 -31.26
C ARG A 223 -6.29 8.73 -31.40
N THR A 224 -4.99 8.75 -31.69
CA THR A 224 -4.30 9.93 -32.21
C THR A 224 -5.01 10.43 -33.47
N PRO A 225 -5.35 11.72 -33.58
CA PRO A 225 -5.68 12.30 -34.87
C PRO A 225 -4.42 12.29 -35.74
N THR A 226 -4.58 11.83 -36.97
CA THR A 226 -3.61 11.95 -38.08
C THR A 226 -3.33 13.39 -38.43
#